data_AF-A0A1B6HYG2-F1
#
_entry.id   AF-A0A1B6HYG2-F1
#
_cell.length_a   1.000
_cell.length_b   1.000
_cell.length_c   1.000
_cell.angle_alpha   90.00
_cell.angle_beta   90.00
_cell.angle_gamma   90.00
#
_symmetry.space_group_name_H-M   'P 1'
#
loop_
_entity.id
_entity.type
_entity.pdbx_description
1 polymer ?
#
loop_
_entity_poly.entity_id
_entity_poly.type
_entity_poly.pdbx_seq_one_letter_code
_entity_poly.pdbx_strand_id
1 'polypeptide(L)'
;ISNVLSSGEIANLFKNEEFDEIRNSLADVAKRYGIVPTPEAMYSFFIERVRSNLHIVLCMSPIGDAFRVRLRQYPALINYMTIDWFMDWPKDALLEVANKFLLSVDMLVTITGEPREYDEKLYIGTTKQEVLQQSVAFIFATIHDSVSRYSYTMLLEMKRHNYVT
;
A
#
# COMPACT_ATOMS: atom_id res chain seq x y z
N ILE A 1 -1.34 -2.12 20.33
CA ILE A 1 -0.47 -1.60 19.24
C ILE A 1 0.64 -0.72 19.78
N SER A 2 0.37 0.37 20.51
CA SER A 2 1.44 1.26 21.00
C SER A 2 2.56 0.55 21.76
N ASN A 3 2.24 -0.35 22.70
CA ASN A 3 3.25 -1.06 23.47
C ASN A 3 4.11 -2.01 22.60
N VAL A 4 3.49 -2.68 21.63
CA VAL A 4 4.21 -3.53 20.66
C VAL A 4 5.19 -2.70 19.84
N LEU A 5 4.78 -1.51 19.41
CA LEU A 5 5.66 -0.62 18.64
C LEU A 5 6.79 -0.03 19.47
N SER A 6 6.54 0.29 20.75
CA SER A 6 7.57 0.89 21.62
C SER A 6 8.54 -0.14 22.19
N SER A 7 8.03 -1.15 22.90
CA SER A 7 8.84 -2.12 23.64
C SER A 7 8.90 -3.47 22.97
N GLY A 8 7.97 -3.79 22.05
CA GLY A 8 7.85 -5.14 21.48
C GLY A 8 7.07 -6.10 22.37
N GLU A 9 6.57 -5.63 23.51
CA GLU A 9 5.83 -6.43 24.48
C GLU A 9 4.47 -5.81 24.82
N ILE A 10 3.56 -6.65 25.29
CA ILE A 10 2.30 -6.23 25.91
C ILE A 10 2.26 -6.87 27.30
N ALA A 11 2.18 -6.03 28.34
CA ALA A 11 2.05 -6.51 29.70
C ALA A 11 0.80 -7.39 29.85
N ASN A 12 0.95 -8.52 30.55
CA ASN A 12 -0.11 -9.51 30.78
C ASN A 12 -0.75 -10.06 29.50
N LEU A 13 -0.03 -10.08 28.38
CA LEU A 13 -0.51 -10.70 27.14
C LEU A 13 -0.64 -12.22 27.28
N PHE A 14 0.37 -12.83 27.92
CA PHE A 14 0.45 -14.26 28.13
C PHE A 14 0.14 -14.59 29.59
N LYS A 15 -0.59 -15.68 29.82
CA LYS A 15 -0.68 -16.32 31.12
C LYS A 15 0.62 -17.06 31.43
N ASN A 16 0.85 -17.39 32.70
CA ASN A 16 2.06 -18.11 33.12
C ASN A 16 2.24 -19.44 32.37
N GLU A 17 1.15 -20.20 32.18
CA GLU A 17 1.17 -21.48 31.46
C GLU A 17 1.60 -21.31 29.98
N GLU A 18 1.05 -20.31 29.30
CA GLU A 18 1.41 -20.00 27.90
C GLU A 18 2.88 -19.54 27.79
N PHE A 19 3.37 -18.80 28.79
CA PHE A 19 4.76 -18.37 28.81
C PHE A 19 5.73 -19.54 29.06
N ASP A 20 5.36 -20.50 29.89
CA ASP A 20 6.14 -21.73 30.09
C ASP A 20 6.23 -22.55 28.80
N GLU A 21 5.15 -22.64 28.03
CA GLU A 21 5.15 -23.28 26.69
C GLU A 21 6.10 -22.56 25.72
N ILE A 22 6.03 -21.22 25.66
CA ILE A 22 6.95 -20.40 24.85
C ILE A 22 8.40 -20.65 25.25
N ARG A 23 8.70 -20.65 26.55
CA ARG A 23 10.06 -20.91 27.06
C ARG A 23 10.56 -22.29 26.62
N ASN A 24 9.73 -23.32 26.75
CA ASN A 24 10.08 -24.67 26.37
C ASN A 24 10.34 -24.77 24.85
N SER A 25 9.52 -24.10 24.04
CA SER A 25 9.71 -24.07 22.58
C SER A 25 10.99 -23.35 22.15
N LEU A 26 11.43 -22.33 22.90
CA LEU A 26 12.61 -21.54 22.60
C LEU A 26 13.90 -22.09 23.21
N ALA A 27 13.82 -23.06 24.12
CA ALA A 27 14.96 -23.53 24.91
C ALA A 27 16.15 -24.00 24.04
N ASP A 28 15.89 -24.83 23.04
CA ASP A 28 16.94 -25.34 22.14
C ASP A 28 17.56 -24.23 21.31
N VAL A 29 16.76 -23.27 20.86
CA VAL A 29 17.23 -22.13 20.07
C VAL A 29 18.08 -21.21 20.97
N ALA A 30 17.56 -20.83 22.13
CA ALA A 30 18.25 -20.00 23.11
C ALA A 30 19.61 -20.59 23.50
N LYS A 31 19.67 -21.92 23.70
CA LYS A 31 20.92 -22.64 23.97
C LYS A 31 21.95 -22.51 22.85
N ARG A 32 21.51 -22.56 21.57
CA ARG A 32 22.41 -22.35 20.42
C ARG A 32 22.97 -20.93 20.35
N TYR A 33 22.21 -19.95 20.84
CA TYR A 33 22.66 -18.56 20.98
C TYR A 33 23.44 -18.29 22.28
N GLY A 34 23.72 -19.32 23.10
CA GLY A 34 24.47 -19.18 24.35
C GLY A 34 23.69 -18.47 25.47
N ILE A 35 22.37 -18.39 25.37
CA ILE A 35 21.52 -17.74 26.38
C ILE A 35 21.33 -18.69 27.56
N VAL A 36 21.52 -18.17 28.77
CA VAL A 36 21.30 -18.91 30.02
C VAL A 36 19.80 -19.12 30.20
N PRO A 37 19.30 -20.32 30.55
CA PRO A 37 17.88 -20.61 30.64
C PRO A 37 17.24 -20.10 31.95
N THR A 38 17.48 -18.84 32.32
CA THR A 38 16.72 -18.17 33.39
C THR A 38 15.43 -17.61 32.81
N PRO A 39 14.34 -17.50 33.60
CA PRO A 39 13.07 -16.93 33.13
C PRO A 39 13.24 -15.54 32.50
N GLU A 40 14.07 -14.68 33.10
CA GLU A 40 14.32 -13.31 32.65
C GLU A 40 15.08 -13.30 31.32
N ALA A 41 16.16 -14.10 31.20
CA ALA A 41 16.96 -14.16 29.99
C ALA A 41 16.17 -14.76 28.83
N MET A 42 15.34 -15.77 29.09
CA MET A 42 14.44 -16.36 28.09
C MET A 42 13.36 -15.38 27.64
N TYR A 43 12.79 -14.61 28.57
CA TYR A 43 11.83 -13.56 28.24
C TYR A 43 12.47 -12.47 27.38
N SER A 44 13.63 -11.94 27.78
CA SER A 44 14.35 -10.95 26.97
C SER A 44 14.74 -11.49 25.59
N PHE A 45 15.18 -12.74 25.51
CA PHE A 45 15.48 -13.40 24.23
C PHE A 45 14.24 -13.51 23.34
N PHE A 46 13.09 -13.86 23.92
CA PHE A 46 11.83 -13.90 23.19
C PHE A 46 11.43 -12.52 22.65
N ILE A 47 11.43 -11.48 23.49
CA ILE A 47 11.06 -10.12 23.08
C ILE A 47 11.99 -9.60 21.98
N GLU A 48 13.30 -9.85 22.07
CA GLU A 48 14.24 -9.43 21.03
C GLU A 48 13.96 -10.12 19.68
N ARG A 49 13.56 -11.40 19.71
CA ARG A 49 13.11 -12.09 18.50
C ARG A 49 11.81 -11.52 17.96
N VAL A 50 10.84 -11.16 18.81
CA VAL A 50 9.61 -10.51 18.34
C VAL A 50 9.96 -9.20 17.64
N ARG A 51 10.79 -8.35 18.26
CA ARG A 51 11.25 -7.08 17.68
C ARG A 51 11.96 -7.24 16.34
N SER A 52 12.73 -8.32 16.19
CA SER A 52 13.49 -8.60 14.96
C SER A 52 12.65 -9.18 13.82
N ASN A 53 11.49 -9.80 14.11
CA ASN A 53 10.73 -10.57 13.11
C ASN A 53 9.30 -10.05 12.87
N LEU A 54 8.76 -9.26 13.80
CA LEU A 54 7.41 -8.71 13.66
C LEU A 54 7.45 -7.35 12.98
N HIS A 55 6.95 -7.30 11.74
CA HIS A 55 6.74 -6.05 11.01
C HIS A 55 5.25 -5.75 10.93
N ILE A 56 4.85 -4.59 11.44
CA ILE A 56 3.45 -4.14 11.42
C ILE A 56 3.31 -3.07 10.34
N VAL A 57 2.40 -3.28 9.39
CA VAL A 57 2.03 -2.31 8.36
C VAL A 57 0.61 -1.85 8.61
N LEU A 58 0.40 -0.54 8.74
CA LEU A 58 -0.90 0.06 8.96
C LEU A 58 -1.24 1.00 7.81
N CYS A 59 -2.34 0.73 7.14
CA CYS A 59 -2.88 1.60 6.09
C CYS A 59 -3.98 2.48 6.69
N MET A 60 -3.79 3.79 6.64
CA MET A 60 -4.78 4.77 7.10
C MET A 60 -5.00 5.82 6.01
N SER A 61 -6.26 6.18 5.78
CA SER A 61 -6.55 7.35 4.96
C SER A 61 -6.18 8.62 5.75
N PRO A 62 -5.40 9.55 5.16
CA PRO A 62 -5.09 10.82 5.81
C PRO A 62 -6.24 11.82 5.73
N ILE A 63 -7.33 11.45 5.05
CA ILE A 63 -8.47 12.34 4.81
C ILE A 63 -9.33 12.46 6.06
N GLY A 64 -9.60 13.71 6.46
CA GLY A 64 -10.45 14.05 7.61
C GLY A 64 -9.71 14.04 8.96
N ASP A 65 -10.46 14.28 10.04
CA ASP A 65 -9.88 14.49 11.37
C ASP A 65 -9.58 13.20 12.13
N ALA A 66 -10.16 12.07 11.72
CA ALA A 66 -9.99 10.78 12.37
C ALA A 66 -8.52 10.34 12.43
N PHE A 67 -7.76 10.59 11.34
CA PHE A 67 -6.33 10.31 11.29
C PHE A 67 -5.57 11.11 12.34
N ARG A 68 -5.80 12.43 12.41
CA ARG A 68 -5.15 13.31 13.40
C ARG A 68 -5.51 12.94 14.84
N VAL A 69 -6.78 12.60 15.09
CA VAL A 69 -7.24 12.15 16.42
C VAL A 69 -6.51 10.87 16.82
N ARG A 70 -6.40 9.90 15.91
CA ARG A 70 -5.73 8.63 16.17
C ARG A 70 -4.23 8.80 16.42
N LEU A 71 -3.56 9.67 15.67
CA LEU A 71 -2.14 9.98 15.92
C LEU A 71 -1.91 10.62 17.31
N ARG A 72 -2.82 11.50 17.77
CA ARG A 72 -2.74 12.06 19.13
C ARG A 72 -3.00 11.02 20.22
N GLN A 73 -3.94 10.09 19.98
CA GLN A 73 -4.24 9.02 20.92
C GLN A 73 -3.12 7.97 21.03
N TYR A 74 -2.38 7.74 19.94
CA TYR A 74 -1.34 6.73 19.88
C TYR A 74 -0.01 7.31 19.34
N PRO A 75 0.75 8.06 20.15
CA PRO A 75 2.01 8.70 19.73
C PRO A 75 3.07 7.71 19.20
N ALA A 76 3.00 6.45 19.64
CA ALA A 76 3.87 5.38 19.17
C ALA A 76 3.79 5.16 17.64
N LEU A 77 2.67 5.50 17.01
CA LEU A 77 2.51 5.44 15.56
C LEU A 77 3.44 6.41 14.82
N ILE A 78 3.78 7.55 15.43
CA ILE A 78 4.71 8.53 14.83
C ILE A 78 6.15 8.22 15.25
N ASN A 79 6.35 7.82 16.50
CA ASN A 79 7.70 7.68 17.06
C ASN A 79 8.41 6.39 16.64
N TYR A 80 7.68 5.31 16.35
CA TYR A 80 8.25 3.98 16.13
C TYR A 80 7.85 3.34 14.81
N MET A 81 7.15 4.05 13.93
CA MET A 81 6.86 3.58 12.57
C MET A 81 7.46 4.54 11.54
N THR A 82 7.82 3.99 10.38
CA THR A 82 8.11 4.79 9.20
C THR A 82 6.80 5.18 8.53
N ILE A 83 6.60 6.48 8.33
CA ILE A 83 5.43 6.99 7.61
C ILE A 83 5.78 7.08 6.13
N ASP A 84 5.03 6.33 5.33
CA ASP A 84 5.07 6.42 3.87
C ASP A 84 3.78 7.07 3.37
N TRP A 85 3.91 8.17 2.62
CA TRP A 85 2.77 8.96 2.15
C TRP A 85 2.40 8.54 0.73
N PHE A 86 1.29 7.80 0.64
CA PHE A 86 0.65 7.49 -0.63
C PHE A 86 -0.19 8.69 -1.06
N MET A 87 0.37 9.48 -1.96
CA MET A 87 -0.33 10.59 -2.59
C MET A 87 -1.22 10.06 -3.72
N ASP A 88 -2.11 10.92 -4.21
CA ASP A 88 -2.90 10.63 -5.41
C ASP A 88 -1.95 10.25 -6.57
N TRP A 89 -2.42 9.34 -7.40
CA TRP A 89 -1.60 8.80 -8.48
C TRP A 89 -1.17 9.91 -9.44
N PRO A 90 0.13 10.10 -9.68
CA PRO A 90 0.58 11.08 -10.66
C PRO A 90 0.10 10.67 -12.05
N LYS A 91 -0.03 11.65 -12.94
CA LYS A 91 -0.48 11.41 -14.32
C LYS A 91 0.32 10.31 -15.02
N ASP A 92 1.63 10.26 -14.80
CA ASP A 92 2.49 9.23 -15.39
C ASP A 92 2.14 7.82 -14.89
N ALA A 93 1.82 7.66 -13.59
CA ALA A 93 1.38 6.37 -13.06
C ALA A 93 0.01 5.95 -13.63
N LEU A 94 -0.92 6.90 -13.80
CA LEU A 94 -2.20 6.66 -14.46
C LEU A 94 -2.00 6.24 -15.93
N LEU A 95 -1.08 6.88 -16.64
CA LEU A 95 -0.72 6.53 -18.01
C LEU A 95 -0.11 5.12 -18.10
N GLU A 96 0.84 4.78 -17.22
CA GLU A 96 1.45 3.45 -17.17
C GLU A 96 0.42 2.36 -16.90
N VAL A 97 -0.49 2.59 -15.96
CA VAL A 97 -1.56 1.62 -15.68
C VAL A 97 -2.53 1.50 -16.85
N ALA A 98 -2.96 2.62 -17.44
CA ALA A 98 -3.80 2.59 -18.62
C ALA A 98 -3.13 1.84 -19.78
N ASN A 99 -1.84 2.12 -20.04
CA ASN A 99 -1.05 1.41 -21.05
C ASN A 99 -0.99 -0.08 -20.77
N LYS A 100 -0.69 -0.48 -19.53
CA LYS A 100 -0.61 -1.89 -19.11
C LYS A 100 -1.94 -2.62 -19.34
N PHE A 101 -3.07 -2.01 -19.00
CA PHE A 101 -4.40 -2.60 -19.24
C PHE A 101 -4.77 -2.67 -20.72
N LEU A 102 -4.24 -1.78 -21.56
CA LEU A 102 -4.51 -1.75 -22.99
C LEU A 102 -3.60 -2.67 -23.82
N LEU A 103 -2.54 -3.25 -23.25
CA LEU A 103 -1.62 -4.14 -23.98
C LEU A 103 -2.31 -5.34 -24.63
N SER A 104 -3.38 -5.86 -24.02
CA SER A 104 -4.13 -7.02 -24.55
C SER A 104 -5.26 -6.61 -25.49
N VAL A 105 -5.45 -5.33 -25.76
CA VAL A 105 -6.56 -4.83 -26.59
C VAL A 105 -6.07 -4.61 -28.01
N ASP A 106 -6.66 -5.32 -28.97
CA ASP A 106 -6.46 -5.02 -30.38
C ASP A 106 -7.24 -3.75 -30.76
N MET A 107 -6.51 -2.66 -31.03
CA MET A 107 -7.08 -1.34 -31.33
C MET A 107 -7.38 -1.17 -32.82
N LEU A 108 -6.99 -2.14 -33.65
CA LEU A 108 -7.20 -2.12 -35.09
C LEU A 108 -8.48 -2.85 -35.49
N VAL A 109 -9.06 -3.64 -34.59
CA VAL A 109 -10.31 -4.36 -34.80
C VAL A 109 -11.51 -3.41 -34.62
N THR A 110 -12.47 -3.52 -35.52
CA THR A 110 -13.76 -2.82 -35.43
C THR A 110 -14.74 -3.57 -34.53
N ILE A 111 -15.87 -2.93 -34.20
CA ILE A 111 -16.94 -3.53 -33.38
C ILE A 111 -17.50 -4.82 -34.03
N THR A 112 -17.37 -4.95 -35.36
CA THR A 112 -17.81 -6.11 -36.13
C THR A 112 -16.77 -7.23 -36.19
N GLY A 113 -15.58 -7.06 -35.61
CA GLY A 113 -14.47 -8.02 -35.69
C GLY A 113 -13.61 -7.87 -36.94
N GLU A 114 -13.98 -6.98 -37.86
CA GLU A 114 -13.24 -6.74 -39.10
C GLU A 114 -12.04 -5.82 -38.85
N PRO A 115 -10.86 -6.05 -39.46
CA PRO A 115 -9.73 -5.14 -39.40
C PRO A 115 -10.08 -3.82 -40.07
N ARG A 116 -9.66 -2.69 -39.49
CA ARG A 116 -9.72 -1.40 -40.19
C ARG A 116 -8.74 -1.39 -41.36
N GLU A 117 -9.24 -1.23 -42.59
CA GLU A 117 -8.37 -0.95 -43.75
C GLU A 117 -7.59 0.34 -43.49
N TYR A 118 -6.27 0.30 -43.68
CA TYR A 118 -5.42 1.46 -43.47
C TYR A 118 -4.20 1.48 -44.38
N ASP A 119 -3.77 2.70 -44.73
CA ASP A 119 -2.56 2.97 -45.49
C ASP A 119 -1.34 2.94 -44.54
N GLU A 120 -0.47 1.93 -44.68
CA GLU A 120 0.63 1.61 -43.76
C GLU A 120 1.71 2.71 -43.63
N LYS A 121 1.68 3.75 -44.46
CA LYS A 121 2.80 4.68 -44.65
C LYS A 121 2.93 5.83 -43.63
N LEU A 122 2.11 5.90 -42.59
CA LEU A 122 1.98 7.15 -41.83
C LEU A 122 3.02 7.38 -40.71
N TYR A 123 3.75 6.36 -40.22
CA TYR A 123 4.63 6.55 -39.05
C TYR A 123 5.99 5.84 -39.16
N ILE A 124 7.06 6.62 -39.05
CA ILE A 124 8.45 6.13 -38.96
C ILE A 124 8.71 5.69 -37.52
N GLY A 125 8.88 4.39 -37.29
CA GLY A 125 9.42 3.84 -36.02
C GLY A 125 8.41 3.55 -34.91
N THR A 126 7.10 3.60 -35.16
CA THR A 126 6.05 3.25 -34.17
C THR A 126 4.87 2.61 -34.90
N THR A 127 4.30 1.54 -34.35
CA THR A 127 3.14 0.88 -34.97
C THR A 127 1.87 1.71 -34.76
N LYS A 128 0.91 1.65 -35.68
CA LYS A 128 -0.36 2.37 -35.51
C LYS A 128 -1.14 1.89 -34.26
N GLN A 129 -1.03 0.60 -33.96
CA GLN A 129 -1.55 -0.01 -32.73
C GLN A 129 -1.00 0.72 -31.49
N GLU A 130 0.32 0.92 -31.42
CA GLU A 130 0.99 1.66 -30.32
C GLU A 130 0.50 3.11 -30.23
N VAL A 131 0.39 3.82 -31.36
CA VAL A 131 -0.09 5.22 -31.38
C VAL A 131 -1.52 5.32 -30.85
N LEU A 132 -2.41 4.42 -31.28
CA LEU A 132 -3.80 4.39 -30.82
C LEU A 132 -3.88 4.02 -29.33
N GLN A 133 -3.09 3.04 -28.90
CA GLN A 133 -3.00 2.63 -27.50
C GLN A 133 -2.58 3.79 -26.60
N GLN A 134 -1.50 4.50 -26.95
CA GLN A 134 -1.02 5.66 -26.20
C GLN A 134 -2.07 6.78 -26.16
N SER A 135 -2.75 7.03 -27.29
CA SER A 135 -3.79 8.05 -27.39
C SER A 135 -4.97 7.74 -26.46
N VAL A 136 -5.44 6.49 -26.43
CA VAL A 136 -6.54 6.07 -25.55
C VAL A 136 -6.10 6.06 -24.09
N ALA A 137 -4.89 5.61 -23.78
CA ALA A 137 -4.33 5.68 -22.43
C ALA A 137 -4.30 7.13 -21.91
N PHE A 138 -3.91 8.07 -22.77
CA PHE A 138 -3.91 9.49 -22.44
C PHE A 138 -5.32 10.04 -22.18
N ILE A 139 -6.31 9.61 -22.95
CA ILE A 139 -7.72 9.98 -22.72
C ILE A 139 -8.17 9.49 -21.34
N PHE A 140 -7.89 8.23 -20.98
CA PHE A 140 -8.26 7.69 -19.66
C PHE A 140 -7.63 8.46 -18.50
N ALA A 141 -6.32 8.73 -18.57
CA ALA A 141 -5.64 9.51 -17.56
C ALA A 141 -6.21 10.95 -17.46
N THR A 142 -6.55 11.55 -18.60
CA THR A 142 -7.12 12.91 -18.66
C THR A 142 -8.54 12.96 -18.08
N ILE A 143 -9.38 11.97 -18.39
CA ILE A 143 -10.73 11.87 -17.82
C ILE A 143 -10.64 11.70 -16.31
N HIS A 144 -9.77 10.80 -15.82
CA HIS A 144 -9.59 10.60 -14.38
C HIS A 144 -9.18 11.90 -13.67
N ASP A 145 -8.16 12.60 -14.17
CA ASP A 145 -7.73 13.90 -13.63
C ASP A 145 -8.86 14.94 -13.64
N SER A 146 -9.64 14.99 -14.72
CA SER A 146 -10.78 15.91 -14.82
C SER A 146 -11.83 15.64 -13.73
N VAL A 147 -12.15 14.37 -13.45
CA VAL A 147 -13.12 13.98 -12.42
C VAL A 147 -12.60 14.37 -11.03
N SER A 148 -11.31 14.18 -10.75
CA SER A 148 -10.68 14.65 -9.51
C SER A 148 -10.81 16.16 -9.33
N ARG A 149 -10.59 16.94 -10.38
CA ARG A 149 -10.77 18.41 -10.35
C ARG A 149 -12.22 18.82 -10.14
N TYR A 150 -13.16 18.21 -10.86
CA TYR A 150 -14.58 18.53 -10.72
C TYR A 150 -15.14 18.12 -9.35
N SER A 151 -14.58 17.08 -8.72
CA SER A 151 -14.93 16.67 -7.36
C SER A 151 -14.59 17.78 -6.35
N TYR A 152 -13.47 18.49 -6.55
CA TYR A 152 -13.13 19.66 -5.73
C TYR A 152 -14.12 20.82 -5.94
N THR A 153 -14.49 21.12 -7.19
CA THR A 153 -15.51 22.13 -7.50
C THR A 153 -16.85 21.80 -6.86
N MET A 154 -17.28 20.54 -6.94
CA MET A 154 -18.51 20.05 -6.31
C MET A 154 -18.52 20.25 -4.80
N LEU A 155 -17.38 20.02 -4.12
CA LEU A 155 -17.25 20.30 -2.70
C LEU A 155 -17.43 21.81 -2.40
N LEU A 156 -16.82 22.68 -3.22
CA LEU A 156 -16.88 24.12 -3.01
C LEU A 156 -18.29 24.68 -3.23
N GLU A 157 -18.92 24.30 -4.35
CA GLU A 157 -20.19 24.85 -4.82
C GLU A 157 -21.40 24.19 -4.17
N MET A 158 -21.41 22.85 -4.09
CA MET A 158 -22.56 22.09 -3.63
C MET A 158 -22.44 21.60 -2.19
N LYS A 159 -21.28 21.79 -1.53
CA LYS A 159 -20.97 21.25 -0.20
C LYS A 159 -21.15 19.73 -0.11
N ARG A 160 -21.08 19.04 -1.24
CA ARG A 160 -21.14 17.58 -1.34
C ARG A 160 -19.76 17.04 -1.59
N HIS A 161 -19.37 16.04 -0.80
CA HIS A 161 -18.06 15.41 -0.93
C HIS A 161 -18.19 14.05 -1.61
N ASN A 162 -17.29 13.76 -2.54
CA ASN A 162 -17.09 12.48 -3.19
C ASN A 162 -15.58 12.17 -3.23
N TYR A 163 -15.26 10.88 -3.32
CA TYR A 163 -13.88 10.40 -3.43
C TYR A 163 -13.64 9.89 -4.85
N VAL A 164 -12.49 10.25 -5.40
CA VAL A 164 -11.96 9.67 -6.63
C VAL A 164 -10.77 8.80 -6.22
N THR A 165 -10.77 7.55 -6.67
CA THR A 165 -9.77 6.53 -6.33
C THR A 165 -9.21 5.91 -7.59
#